data_AF-A0A839PDZ7-F1
#
_entry.id   AF-A0A839PDZ7-F1
#
_cell.length_a   1.000
_cell.length_b   1.000
_cell.length_c   1.000
_cell.angle_alpha   90.00
_cell.angle_beta   90.00
_cell.angle_gamma   90.00
#
_symmetry.space_group_name_H-M   'P 1'
#
loop_
_entity.id
_entity.type
_entity.pdbx_description
1 polymer ?
#
loop_
_entity_poly.entity_id
_entity_poly.type
_entity_poly.pdbx_seq_one_letter_code
_entity_poly.pdbx_strand_id
1 'polypeptide(L)' 'MADETGREEWIKRRARQLWEREGLRPDREQACWDKAVQEFEAASSEDKRGPAHPDPTVGSASDITKLKRP' A
#
# COMPACT_ATOMS: atom_id res chain seq x y z
N MET A 1 6.94 10.10 -21.46
CA MET A 1 5.72 9.29 -21.34
C MET A 1 6.05 7.82 -21.04
N ALA A 2 6.96 7.53 -20.09
CA ALA A 2 7.49 6.17 -19.87
C ALA A 2 7.08 5.54 -18.52
N ASP A 3 6.42 6.30 -17.65
CA ASP A 3 6.06 5.82 -16.30
C ASP A 3 4.73 5.05 -16.26
N GLU A 4 3.86 5.24 -17.26
CA GLU A 4 2.52 4.65 -17.27
C GLU A 4 2.54 3.16 -17.65
N THR A 5 3.35 2.80 -18.64
CA THR A 5 3.54 1.39 -19.05
C THR A 5 4.26 0.55 -17.99
N GLY A 6 5.19 1.14 -17.24
CA GLY A 6 5.85 0.43 -16.14
C GLY A 6 4.90 0.16 -14.97
N ARG A 7 4.03 1.13 -14.67
CA ARG A 7 2.97 1.03 -13.66
C ARG A 7 1.98 -0.08 -13.99
N GLU A 8 1.38 -0.03 -15.16
CA GLU A 8 0.35 -1.00 -15.55
C GLU A 8 0.88 -2.44 -15.58
N GLU A 9 2.10 -2.67 -16.04
CA GLU A 9 2.69 -4.00 -16.10
C GLU A 9 2.98 -4.56 -14.69
N TRP A 10 3.41 -3.72 -13.75
CA TRP A 10 3.58 -4.14 -12.36
C TRP A 10 2.24 -4.46 -11.70
N ILE A 11 1.23 -3.59 -11.88
CA ILE A 11 -0.12 -3.76 -11.35
C ILE A 11 -0.76 -5.04 -11.90
N LYS A 12 -0.67 -5.29 -13.21
CA LYS A 12 -1.18 -6.54 -13.83
C LYS A 12 -0.55 -7.77 -13.21
N ARG A 13 0.77 -7.78 -13.04
CA ARG A 13 1.51 -8.91 -12.48
C ARG A 13 1.13 -9.16 -11.02
N ARG A 14 0.93 -8.09 -10.25
CA ARG A 14 0.54 -8.17 -8.85
C ARG A 14 -0.93 -8.57 -8.67
N ALA A 15 -1.83 -7.98 -9.46
CA ALA A 15 -3.25 -8.32 -9.49
C ALA A 15 -3.46 -9.80 -9.85
N ARG A 16 -2.73 -10.31 -10.86
CA ARG A 16 -2.80 -11.72 -11.26
C ARG A 16 -2.34 -12.66 -10.16
N GLN A 17 -1.24 -12.36 -9.47
CA GLN A 17 -0.76 -13.15 -8.34
C GLN A 17 -1.75 -13.17 -7.16
N LEU A 18 -2.39 -12.03 -6.87
CA LEU A 18 -3.48 -11.93 -5.89
C LEU A 18 -4.70 -12.74 -6.31
N TRP A 19 -5.06 -12.67 -7.59
CA TRP A 19 -6.23 -13.34 -8.14
C TRP A 19 -6.05 -14.86 -8.21
N GLU A 20 -4.87 -15.35 -8.57
CA GLU A 20 -4.51 -16.77 -8.54
C GLU A 20 -4.58 -17.35 -7.12
N ARG A 21 -4.17 -16.59 -6.10
CA ARG A 21 -4.30 -16.99 -4.68
C ARG A 21 -5.77 -17.14 -4.22
N GLU A 22 -6.66 -16.31 -4.77
CA GLU A 22 -8.10 -16.32 -4.42
C GLU A 22 -8.90 -17.34 -5.27
N GLY A 23 -8.24 -18.06 -6.18
CA GLY A 23 -8.87 -19.06 -7.05
C GLY A 23 -9.53 -18.46 -8.29
N LEU A 24 -9.02 -17.34 -8.81
CA LEU A 24 -9.44 -16.72 -10.07
C LEU A 24 -10.93 -16.39 -10.14
N ARG A 25 -11.55 -16.02 -9.01
CA ARG A 25 -12.97 -15.67 -8.97
C ARG A 25 -13.19 -14.31 -9.67
N PRO A 26 -14.08 -14.19 -10.66
CA PRO A 26 -14.30 -12.93 -11.38
C PRO A 26 -14.81 -11.80 -10.48
N ASP A 27 -15.59 -12.15 -9.43
CA ASP A 27 -16.01 -11.22 -8.37
C ASP A 27 -14.84 -10.58 -7.60
N ARG A 28 -13.68 -11.27 -7.56
CA ARG A 28 -12.47 -10.82 -6.86
C ARG A 28 -11.44 -10.20 -7.80
N GLU A 29 -11.61 -10.31 -9.13
CA GLU A 29 -10.66 -9.79 -10.11
C GLU A 29 -10.47 -8.28 -9.96
N GLN A 30 -11.59 -7.53 -9.92
CA GLN A 30 -11.58 -6.08 -9.76
C GLN A 30 -10.98 -5.67 -8.41
N ALA A 31 -11.28 -6.39 -7.33
CA ALA A 31 -10.73 -6.14 -6.00
C ALA A 31 -9.21 -6.42 -5.93
N CYS A 32 -8.73 -7.44 -6.65
CA CYS A 32 -7.29 -7.74 -6.76
C CYS A 32 -6.56 -6.66 -7.58
N TRP A 33 -7.21 -6.15 -8.62
CA TRP A 33 -6.71 -5.01 -9.40
C TRP A 33 -6.62 -3.73 -8.57
N ASP A 34 -7.69 -3.35 -7.88
CA ASP A 34 -7.72 -2.16 -7.02
C ASP A 34 -6.61 -2.22 -5.94
N LYS A 35 -6.45 -3.38 -5.31
CA LYS A 35 -5.40 -3.61 -4.33
C LYS A 35 -4.00 -3.49 -4.93
N ALA A 36 -3.77 -4.03 -6.12
CA ALA A 36 -2.49 -3.92 -6.82
C ALA A 36 -2.18 -2.48 -7.23
N VAL A 37 -3.19 -1.71 -7.65
CA VAL A 37 -3.09 -0.28 -7.95
C VAL A 37 -2.66 0.50 -6.71
N GLN A 38 -3.37 0.32 -5.58
CA GLN A 38 -3.02 0.96 -4.31
C GLN A 38 -1.59 0.64 -3.86
N GLU A 39 -1.15 -0.62 -3.99
CA GLU A 39 0.18 -1.04 -3.58
C GLU A 39 1.28 -0.41 -4.47
N PHE A 40 1.02 -0.26 -5.77
CA PHE A 40 1.93 0.46 -6.67
C PHE A 40 1.98 1.95 -6.35
N GLU A 41 0.83 2.59 -6.11
CA GLU A 41 0.78 4.02 -5.80
C GLU A 41 1.40 4.33 -4.44
N ALA A 42 1.23 3.45 -3.45
CA ALA A 42 1.92 3.54 -2.17
C ALA A 42 3.43 3.38 -2.33
N ALA A 43 3.89 2.37 -3.07
CA ALA A 43 5.32 2.13 -3.32
C ALA A 43 5.97 3.24 -4.15
N SER A 44 5.28 3.75 -5.18
CA SER A 44 5.75 4.85 -6.02
C SER A 44 5.76 6.18 -5.25
N SER A 45 4.81 6.37 -4.32
CA SER A 45 4.83 7.51 -3.40
C SER A 45 5.99 7.43 -2.40
N GLU A 46 6.38 6.23 -1.96
CA GLU A 46 7.53 6.01 -1.10
C GLU A 46 8.87 6.25 -1.83
N ASP A 47 8.97 5.83 -3.10
CA ASP A 47 10.16 6.03 -3.94
C ASP A 47 10.39 7.51 -4.31
N LYS A 48 9.30 8.30 -4.40
CA LYS A 48 9.37 9.77 -4.56
C LYS A 48 9.58 10.53 -3.25
N ARG A 49 9.52 9.86 -2.10
CA ARG A 49 9.76 10.46 -0.77
C ARG A 49 11.21 10.20 -0.39
N GLY A 50 12.11 11.11 -0.81
CA GLY A 50 13.46 11.18 -0.25
C GLY A 50 13.44 11.04 1.27
N PRO A 51 14.51 10.49 1.87
CA PRO A 51 14.49 9.61 3.04
C PRO A 51 13.24 9.82 3.90
N ALA A 52 12.24 8.98 3.67
CA ALA A 52 11.08 8.89 4.53
C ALA A 52 11.57 8.45 5.91
N HIS A 53 11.83 9.44 6.78
CA HIS A 53 11.80 9.24 8.21
C HIS A 53 10.48 8.51 8.49
N PRO A 54 10.50 7.27 9.01
CA PRO A 54 9.28 6.65 9.44
C PRO A 54 8.85 7.49 10.63
N ASP A 55 7.88 8.38 10.43
CA ASP A 55 7.13 8.89 11.58
C ASP A 55 6.24 7.73 12.02
N PRO A 56 6.53 7.09 13.17
CA PRO A 56 5.75 5.99 13.66
C PRO A 56 4.52 6.57 14.36
N THR A 57 3.68 7.32 13.65
CA THR A 57 2.34 7.66 14.13
C THR A 57 1.37 6.51 13.81
N VAL A 58 1.80 5.28 14.10
CA VAL A 58 0.88 4.28 14.63
C VAL A 58 0.40 4.86 15.98
N GLY A 59 -0.81 5.38 15.97
CA GLY A 59 -1.64 5.78 17.12
C GLY A 59 -0.91 6.10 18.43
N SER A 60 -0.39 7.32 18.58
CA SER A 60 0.00 7.84 19.90
C SER A 60 -0.53 9.26 20.09
N ALA A 61 -1.85 9.39 20.22
CA ALA A 61 -2.48 10.60 20.73
C ALA A 61 -3.89 10.30 21.24
N SER A 62 -4.02 9.42 22.24
CA SER A 62 -5.19 9.37 23.13
C SER A 62 -4.84 8.52 24.36
N ASP A 63 -4.00 9.04 25.26
CA ASP A 63 -4.42 9.19 26.65
C ASP A 63 -3.44 10.11 27.38
N ILE A 64 -3.93 11.33 27.58
CA ILE A 64 -3.37 12.33 28.46
C ILE A 64 -3.96 11.98 29.83
N THR A 65 -3.23 11.27 30.69
CA THR A 65 -3.27 11.56 32.13
C THR A 65 -2.30 10.70 32.95
N LYS A 66 -1.56 11.40 33.84
CA LYS A 66 -1.06 10.92 35.15
C LYS A 66 0.07 9.86 35.10
N LEU A 67 1.11 9.89 35.93
CA LEU A 67 1.33 10.62 37.16
C LEU A 67 2.83 10.55 37.53
N LYS A 68 3.35 11.72 37.90
CA LYS A 68 4.44 12.02 38.85
C LYS A 68 5.24 10.82 39.43
N ARG A 69 6.54 10.79 39.10
CA ARG A 69 7.60 10.11 39.87
C ARG A 69 7.70 10.70 41.29
N PRO A 70 7.88 9.85 42.31
CA PRO A 70 8.96 10.03 43.29
C PRO A 70 10.09 9.01 43.07
#